data_AF-A0A1K2IP06-F1
#
_entry.id   AF-A0A1K2IP06-F1
#
_cell.length_a   1.000
_cell.length_b   1.000
_cell.length_c   1.000
_cell.angle_alpha   90.00
_cell.angle_beta   90.00
_cell.angle_gamma   90.00
#
_symmetry.space_group_name_H-M   'P 1'
#
loop_
_entity.id
_entity.type
_entity.pdbx_description
1 polymer ?
#
loop_
_entity_poly.entity_id
_entity_poly.type
_entity_poly.pdbx_seq_one_letter_code
_entity_poly.pdbx_strand_id
1 'polypeptide(L)'
;MKLKLYIILIFSMLSMGFVKAQTLSTKETKIVLVVNEKTDEVKHIELFSNFKKITQKEMLSKYPDYKFYIGILQGKYSLDQNRVILHKDATITLYTNKRYLPNEDLFPSDGLSAGDNFTLGKTTTEVISNKKGELILKTIEK
;
A
#
# COMPACT_ATOMS: atom_id res chain seq x y z
N MET A 1 0.68 26.17 -46.23
CA MET A 1 1.40 25.30 -45.27
C MET A 1 1.27 25.72 -43.81
N LYS A 2 1.20 27.01 -43.47
CA LYS A 2 1.20 27.48 -42.06
C LYS A 2 -0.04 27.07 -41.24
N LEU A 3 -1.23 27.00 -41.85
CA LEU A 3 -2.48 26.64 -41.17
C LEU A 3 -2.51 25.19 -40.66
N LYS A 4 -1.88 24.25 -41.39
CA LYS A 4 -1.80 22.84 -40.97
C LYS A 4 -0.92 22.64 -39.72
N LEU A 5 0.05 23.53 -39.49
CA LEU A 5 0.95 23.47 -38.34
C LEU A 5 0.23 23.85 -37.03
N TYR A 6 -0.67 24.84 -37.08
CA TYR A 6 -1.45 25.28 -35.91
C TYR A 6 -2.47 24.24 -35.45
N ILE A 7 -3.08 23.50 -36.39
CA ILE A 7 -4.05 22.45 -36.07
C ILE A 7 -3.38 21.28 -35.34
N ILE A 8 -2.16 20.91 -35.73
CA ILE A 8 -1.36 19.86 -35.07
C ILE A 8 -0.96 20.28 -33.66
N LEU A 9 -0.60 21.55 -33.45
CA LEU A 9 -0.22 22.09 -32.15
C LEU A 9 -1.40 22.10 -31.16
N ILE A 10 -2.60 22.47 -31.64
CA ILE A 10 -3.84 22.46 -30.84
C ILE A 10 -4.23 21.03 -30.47
N PHE A 11 -4.13 20.08 -31.41
CA PHE A 11 -4.45 18.67 -31.14
C PHE A 11 -3.46 18.01 -30.16
N SER A 12 -2.19 18.43 -30.17
CA SER A 12 -1.17 17.97 -29.22
C SER A 12 -1.35 18.52 -27.80
N MET A 13 -2.05 19.65 -27.62
CA MET A 13 -2.34 20.21 -26.29
C MET A 13 -3.53 19.54 -25.61
N LEU A 14 -4.47 18.97 -26.38
CA LEU A 14 -5.64 18.25 -25.85
C LEU A 14 -5.34 16.83 -25.36
N SER A 15 -4.16 16.27 -25.68
CA SER A 15 -3.74 14.94 -25.22
C SER A 15 -3.06 14.90 -23.84
N MET A 16 -3.00 16.03 -23.11
CA MET A 16 -2.73 16.00 -21.66
C MET A 16 -3.98 15.48 -20.93
N GLY A 17 -4.32 14.22 -21.22
CA GLY A 17 -5.37 13.49 -20.56
C GLY A 17 -5.01 13.29 -19.09
N PHE A 18 -5.91 13.71 -18.21
CA PHE A 18 -5.85 13.45 -16.78
C PHE A 18 -5.66 11.95 -16.54
N VAL A 19 -4.46 11.54 -16.13
CA VAL A 19 -4.20 10.20 -15.58
C VAL A 19 -4.94 10.14 -14.24
N LYS A 20 -6.24 9.83 -14.27
CA LYS A 20 -6.99 9.56 -13.06
C LYS A 20 -6.49 8.22 -12.53
N ALA A 21 -5.92 8.24 -11.32
CA ALA A 21 -5.58 7.03 -10.58
C ALA A 21 -6.81 6.10 -10.56
N GLN A 22 -6.65 4.89 -11.09
CA GLN A 22 -7.75 3.93 -11.18
C GLN A 22 -8.15 3.52 -9.77
N THR A 23 -9.43 3.68 -9.43
CA THR A 23 -10.01 3.12 -8.20
C THR A 23 -10.46 1.70 -8.46
N LEU A 24 -10.00 0.78 -7.62
CA LEU A 24 -10.28 -0.64 -7.62
C LEU A 24 -11.09 -0.98 -6.37
N SER A 25 -11.89 -2.03 -6.46
CA SER A 25 -12.63 -2.59 -5.32
C SER A 25 -12.41 -4.09 -5.31
N THR A 26 -12.08 -4.66 -4.16
CA THR A 26 -11.83 -6.10 -4.03
C THR A 26 -12.56 -6.68 -2.83
N LYS A 27 -12.96 -7.95 -2.95
CA LYS A 27 -13.37 -8.77 -1.80
C LYS A 27 -12.17 -9.10 -0.93
N GLU A 28 -11.02 -9.37 -1.57
CA GLU A 28 -9.76 -9.71 -0.92
C GLU A 28 -8.59 -9.56 -1.93
N THR A 29 -7.50 -8.92 -1.52
CA THR A 29 -6.24 -8.95 -2.26
C THR A 29 -5.06 -9.01 -1.29
N LYS A 30 -4.01 -9.73 -1.67
CA LYS A 30 -2.78 -9.84 -0.87
C LYS A 30 -1.93 -8.57 -1.03
N ILE A 31 -1.51 -8.02 0.10
CA ILE A 31 -0.66 -6.84 0.16
C ILE A 31 0.62 -7.12 0.96
N VAL A 32 1.59 -6.26 0.76
CA VAL A 32 2.81 -6.18 1.56
C VAL A 32 2.92 -4.77 2.12
N LEU A 33 3.07 -4.66 3.43
CA LEU A 33 3.43 -3.43 4.12
C LEU A 33 4.94 -3.30 4.10
N VAL A 34 5.41 -2.13 3.68
CA VAL A 34 6.83 -1.78 3.69
C VAL A 34 7.07 -0.85 4.88
N VAL A 35 7.81 -1.32 5.87
CA VAL A 35 7.99 -0.67 7.17
C VAL A 35 9.45 -0.34 7.38
N ASN A 36 9.75 0.88 7.82
CA ASN A 36 11.13 1.27 8.11
C ASN A 36 11.65 0.49 9.31
N GLU A 37 12.81 -0.17 9.19
CA GLU A 37 13.37 -1.00 10.26
C GLU A 37 13.79 -0.21 11.52
N LYS A 38 14.13 1.07 11.37
CA LYS A 38 14.65 1.90 12.47
C LYS A 38 13.55 2.66 13.20
N THR A 39 12.49 3.06 12.50
CA THR A 39 11.42 3.90 13.05
C THR A 39 10.10 3.18 13.27
N ASP A 40 9.99 1.93 12.80
CA ASP A 40 8.74 1.15 12.75
C ASP A 40 7.59 1.85 12.00
N GLU A 41 7.89 2.92 11.24
CA GLU A 41 6.91 3.65 10.46
C GLU A 41 6.57 2.90 9.17
N VAL A 42 5.27 2.74 8.90
CA VAL A 42 4.79 2.19 7.64
C VAL A 42 5.00 3.20 6.53
N LYS A 43 5.92 2.91 5.60
CA LYS A 43 6.24 3.82 4.49
C LYS A 43 5.15 3.85 3.44
N HIS A 44 4.75 2.66 2.98
CA HIS A 44 3.68 2.47 2.00
C HIS A 44 3.24 1.00 1.94
N ILE A 45 2.18 0.76 1.19
CA ILE A 45 1.62 -0.57 0.93
C ILE A 45 1.79 -0.87 -0.57
N GLU A 46 2.15 -2.09 -0.93
CA GLU A 46 2.13 -2.57 -2.33
C GLU A 46 1.33 -3.86 -2.47
N LEU A 47 0.88 -4.14 -3.69
CA LEU A 47 0.30 -5.44 -4.00
C LEU A 47 1.36 -6.53 -3.93
N PHE A 48 1.04 -7.65 -3.29
CA PHE A 48 1.94 -8.80 -3.17
C PHE A 48 2.38 -9.36 -4.54
N SER A 49 1.53 -9.21 -5.57
CA SER A 49 1.87 -9.58 -6.95
C SER A 49 3.07 -8.82 -7.53
N ASN A 50 3.34 -7.59 -7.05
CA ASN A 50 4.48 -6.81 -7.49
C ASN A 50 5.77 -7.34 -6.85
N PHE A 51 5.68 -7.70 -5.58
CA PHE A 51 6.77 -8.32 -4.82
C PHE A 51 7.13 -9.73 -5.32
N LYS A 52 6.16 -10.49 -5.85
CA LYS A 52 6.41 -11.78 -6.51
C LYS A 52 7.23 -11.71 -7.79
N LYS A 53 7.25 -10.55 -8.46
CA LYS A 53 7.94 -10.38 -9.75
C LYS A 53 9.42 -10.00 -9.59
N ILE A 54 9.82 -9.58 -8.40
CA ILE A 54 11.19 -9.18 -8.09
C ILE A 54 11.89 -10.26 -7.27
N THR A 55 13.18 -10.45 -7.51
CA THR A 55 14.00 -11.37 -6.73
C THR A 55 14.27 -10.79 -5.33
N GLN A 56 14.60 -11.64 -4.37
CA GLN A 56 14.98 -11.20 -3.02
C GLN A 56 16.18 -10.23 -3.06
N LYS A 57 17.15 -10.46 -3.96
CA LYS A 57 18.32 -9.58 -4.13
C LYS A 57 17.90 -8.18 -4.59
N GLU A 58 17.00 -8.09 -5.56
CA GLU A 58 16.49 -6.79 -6.05
C GLU A 58 15.67 -6.07 -4.97
N MET A 59 14.90 -6.81 -4.18
CA MET A 59 14.14 -6.26 -3.07
C MET A 59 15.03 -5.67 -1.99
N LEU A 60 16.05 -6.41 -1.55
CA LEU A 60 17.02 -5.93 -0.56
C LEU A 60 17.85 -4.75 -1.09
N SER A 61 18.13 -4.71 -2.40
CA SER A 61 18.80 -3.57 -3.02
C SER A 61 17.91 -2.33 -3.10
N LYS A 62 16.60 -2.51 -3.33
CA LYS A 62 15.63 -1.40 -3.43
C LYS A 62 15.22 -0.86 -2.06
N TYR A 63 15.25 -1.72 -1.04
CA TYR A 63 14.74 -1.46 0.30
C TYR A 63 15.71 -2.00 1.36
N PRO A 64 16.91 -1.41 1.52
CA PRO A 64 17.96 -1.95 2.39
C PRO A 64 17.67 -1.84 3.90
N ASP A 65 16.83 -0.88 4.33
CA ASP A 65 16.49 -0.63 5.74
C ASP A 65 14.99 -0.80 6.00
N TYR A 66 14.35 -1.80 5.39
CA TYR A 66 12.91 -2.03 5.52
C TYR A 66 12.57 -3.48 5.83
N LYS A 67 11.48 -3.65 6.59
CA LYS A 67 10.82 -4.91 6.88
C LYS A 67 9.52 -5.03 6.09
N PHE A 68 9.14 -6.25 5.77
CA PHE A 68 7.98 -6.56 4.94
C PHE A 68 6.97 -7.43 5.69
N TYR A 69 5.74 -6.95 5.79
CA TYR A 69 4.66 -7.66 6.48
C TYR A 69 3.51 -7.98 5.53
N ILE A 70 3.04 -9.23 5.57
CA ILE A 70 1.99 -9.70 4.67
C ILE A 70 0.63 -9.44 5.30
N GLY A 71 -0.30 -8.99 4.47
CA GLY A 71 -1.69 -8.87 4.87
C GLY A 71 -2.68 -9.08 3.73
N ILE A 72 -3.94 -8.92 4.09
CA ILE A 72 -5.09 -8.91 3.19
C ILE A 72 -5.72 -7.53 3.22
N LEU A 73 -6.07 -7.02 2.05
CA LEU A 73 -6.87 -5.81 1.85
C LEU A 73 -8.25 -6.17 1.32
N GLN A 74 -9.28 -5.57 1.90
CA GLN A 74 -10.67 -5.65 1.47
C GLN A 74 -11.25 -4.25 1.30
N GLY A 75 -12.12 -4.06 0.31
CA GLY A 75 -12.74 -2.78 0.02
C GLY A 75 -12.07 -2.02 -1.13
N LYS A 76 -12.20 -0.68 -1.10
CA LYS A 76 -11.78 0.21 -2.20
C LYS A 76 -10.36 0.73 -1.98
N TYR A 77 -9.59 0.78 -3.07
CA TYR A 77 -8.24 1.35 -3.07
C TYR A 77 -7.90 1.91 -4.46
N SER A 78 -6.87 2.72 -4.57
CA SER A 78 -6.27 3.11 -5.85
C SER A 78 -4.82 2.67 -5.91
N LEU A 79 -4.27 2.62 -7.12
CA LEU A 79 -2.85 2.43 -7.33
C LEU A 79 -2.22 3.75 -7.79
N ASP A 80 -1.14 4.15 -7.13
CA ASP A 80 -0.27 5.25 -7.55
C ASP A 80 1.18 4.75 -7.56
N GLN A 81 1.80 4.69 -8.75
CA GLN A 81 3.16 4.15 -8.91
C GLN A 81 3.40 2.81 -8.19
N ASN A 82 2.48 1.84 -8.35
CA ASN A 82 2.47 0.53 -7.67
C ASN A 82 2.18 0.53 -6.16
N ARG A 83 1.96 1.70 -5.56
CA ARG A 83 1.56 1.85 -4.17
C ARG A 83 0.06 1.79 -4.05
N VAL A 84 -0.41 1.06 -3.05
CA VAL A 84 -1.82 0.98 -2.67
C VAL A 84 -2.15 2.22 -1.84
N ILE A 85 -3.11 3.00 -2.33
CA ILE A 85 -3.73 4.11 -1.62
C ILE A 85 -5.10 3.65 -1.15
N LEU A 86 -5.28 3.54 0.16
CA LEU A 86 -6.54 3.09 0.75
C LEU A 86 -7.62 4.15 0.59
N HIS A 87 -8.86 3.72 0.43
CA HIS A 87 -10.01 4.61 0.50
C HIS A 87 -10.80 4.32 1.78
N LYS A 88 -11.73 5.22 2.09
CA LYS A 88 -12.64 5.08 3.24
C LYS A 88 -13.27 3.69 3.29
N ASP A 89 -13.38 3.16 4.51
CA ASP A 89 -13.92 1.83 4.81
C ASP A 89 -13.11 0.64 4.27
N ALA A 90 -11.91 0.85 3.73
CA ALA A 90 -11.01 -0.25 3.44
C ALA A 90 -10.53 -0.92 4.73
N THR A 91 -10.56 -2.25 4.74
CA THR A 91 -10.11 -3.09 5.86
C THR A 91 -8.81 -3.77 5.50
N ILE A 92 -7.86 -3.75 6.42
CA ILE A 92 -6.60 -4.47 6.31
C ILE A 92 -6.51 -5.47 7.45
N THR A 93 -6.18 -6.71 7.11
CA THR A 93 -5.80 -7.75 8.08
C THR A 93 -4.31 -8.05 7.90
N LEU A 94 -3.49 -7.68 8.88
CA LEU A 94 -2.07 -7.99 8.92
C LEU A 94 -1.84 -9.30 9.68
N TYR A 95 -1.01 -10.17 9.11
CA TYR A 95 -0.63 -11.42 9.76
C TYR A 95 0.62 -11.19 10.62
N THR A 96 0.42 -10.89 11.90
CA THR A 96 1.52 -10.51 12.81
C THR A 96 2.47 -11.66 13.12
N ASN A 97 2.04 -12.90 12.89
CA ASN A 97 2.85 -14.11 13.05
C ASN A 97 3.50 -14.63 11.75
N LYS A 98 3.32 -13.93 10.62
CA LYS A 98 3.90 -14.32 9.33
C LYS A 98 4.96 -13.33 8.91
N ARG A 99 6.05 -13.86 8.37
CA ARG A 99 7.15 -13.10 7.81
C ARG A 99 7.10 -13.16 6.29
N TYR A 100 7.54 -12.10 5.62
CA TYR A 100 7.74 -12.15 4.17
C TYR A 100 9.12 -12.75 3.85
N LEU A 101 10.17 -12.35 4.58
CA LEU A 101 11.51 -12.93 4.51
C LEU A 101 11.83 -13.77 5.76
N PRO A 102 12.65 -14.82 5.66
CA PRO A 102 12.95 -15.71 6.79
C PRO A 102 13.60 -15.02 7.99
N ASN A 103 14.39 -13.96 7.74
CA ASN A 103 15.20 -13.27 8.76
C ASN A 103 14.54 -12.01 9.33
N GLU A 104 13.26 -11.76 9.05
CA GLU A 104 12.55 -10.60 9.59
C GLU A 104 11.98 -10.86 10.97
N ASP A 105 11.90 -9.81 11.79
CA ASP A 105 11.11 -9.86 13.02
C ASP A 105 9.62 -9.97 12.72
N LEU A 106 8.85 -10.42 13.71
CA LEU A 106 7.40 -10.36 13.64
C LEU A 106 6.92 -8.91 13.73
N PHE A 107 5.68 -8.67 13.31
CA PHE A 107 5.12 -7.34 13.37
C PHE A 107 4.91 -6.93 14.84
N PRO A 108 5.41 -5.76 15.29
CA PRO A 108 5.29 -5.32 16.67
C PRO A 108 3.87 -4.79 16.95
N SER A 109 2.89 -5.68 17.03
CA SER A 109 1.51 -5.33 17.42
C SER A 109 1.32 -5.23 18.93
N ASP A 110 2.33 -5.56 19.71
CA ASP A 110 2.26 -5.59 21.17
C ASP A 110 2.17 -4.14 21.69
N GLY A 111 0.97 -3.75 22.11
CA GLY A 111 0.66 -2.38 22.54
C GLY A 111 -0.54 -1.75 21.82
N LEU A 112 -0.97 -2.32 20.69
CA LEU A 112 -2.17 -1.85 19.99
C LEU A 112 -3.44 -2.48 20.59
N SER A 113 -4.36 -1.63 21.01
CA SER A 113 -5.68 -2.00 21.52
C SER A 113 -6.77 -1.63 20.51
N ALA A 114 -7.92 -2.30 20.60
CA ALA A 114 -9.07 -1.92 19.78
C ALA A 114 -9.49 -0.47 20.08
N GLY A 115 -9.75 0.31 19.03
CA GLY A 115 -10.02 1.75 19.10
C GLY A 115 -8.78 2.64 18.95
N ASP A 116 -7.56 2.07 18.99
CA ASP A 116 -6.34 2.86 18.78
C ASP A 116 -6.24 3.32 17.32
N ASN A 117 -5.68 4.51 17.13
CA ASN A 117 -5.33 5.00 15.80
C ASN A 117 -3.97 4.44 15.37
N PHE A 118 -3.89 4.01 14.12
CA PHE A 118 -2.68 3.50 13.49
C PHE A 118 -2.50 4.10 12.10
N THR A 119 -1.30 4.60 11.80
CA THR A 119 -1.00 5.27 10.54
C THR A 119 -0.37 4.32 9.54
N LEU A 120 -1.04 4.11 8.41
CA LEU A 120 -0.55 3.34 7.27
C LEU A 120 -0.11 4.28 6.15
N GLY A 121 1.17 4.66 6.17
CA GLY A 121 1.72 5.65 5.24
C GLY A 121 1.10 7.01 5.47
N LYS A 122 0.16 7.40 4.60
CA LYS A 122 -0.59 8.66 4.71
C LYS A 122 -2.03 8.49 5.18
N THR A 123 -2.46 7.24 5.42
CA THR A 123 -3.85 6.93 5.77
C THR A 123 -3.94 6.63 7.26
N THR A 124 -4.85 7.28 7.97
CA THR A 124 -5.16 6.94 9.35
C THR A 124 -6.19 5.82 9.39
N THR A 125 -5.91 4.80 10.19
CA THR A 125 -6.78 3.64 10.41
C THR A 125 -7.07 3.49 11.90
N GLU A 126 -8.20 2.86 12.20
CA GLU A 126 -8.56 2.45 13.54
C GLU A 126 -8.28 0.95 13.69
N VAL A 127 -7.73 0.55 14.83
CA VAL A 127 -7.56 -0.85 15.20
C VAL A 127 -8.93 -1.42 15.57
N ILE A 128 -9.44 -2.34 14.75
CA ILE A 128 -10.71 -3.02 15.01
C ILE A 128 -10.51 -4.22 15.93
N SER A 129 -9.41 -4.94 15.76
CA SER A 129 -9.09 -6.13 16.56
C SER A 129 -7.59 -6.39 16.50
N ASN A 130 -7.00 -6.64 17.65
CA ASN A 130 -5.64 -7.17 17.76
C ASN A 130 -5.70 -8.51 18.49
N LYS A 131 -5.55 -9.60 17.75
CA LYS A 131 -5.55 -10.97 18.27
C LYS A 131 -4.25 -11.64 17.90
N LYS A 132 -3.91 -12.72 18.61
CA LYS A 132 -2.69 -13.48 18.34
C LYS A 132 -2.60 -13.88 16.86
N GLY A 133 -1.64 -13.30 16.14
CA GLY A 133 -1.37 -13.57 14.73
C GLY A 133 -2.15 -12.70 13.73
N GLU A 134 -3.11 -11.87 14.17
CA GLU A 134 -3.94 -11.05 13.29
C GLU A 134 -4.22 -9.66 13.88
N LEU A 135 -3.84 -8.62 13.15
CA LEU A 135 -4.18 -7.23 13.42
C LEU A 135 -5.13 -6.72 12.32
N ILE A 136 -6.34 -6.33 12.70
CA ILE A 136 -7.37 -5.82 11.80
C ILE A 136 -7.46 -4.31 11.97
N LEU A 137 -7.28 -3.59 10.87
CA LEU A 137 -7.30 -2.14 10.76
C LEU A 137 -8.40 -1.71 9.79
N LYS A 138 -9.12 -0.63 10.10
CA LYS A 138 -10.12 -0.05 9.19
C LYS A 138 -9.84 1.42 8.94
N THR A 139 -9.94 1.83 7.69
CA THR A 139 -9.74 3.24 7.30
C THR A 139 -10.90 4.10 7.79
N ILE A 140 -10.59 5.11 8.59
CA ILE A 140 -11.58 6.02 9.21
C ILE A 140 -11.84 7.26 8.35
N GLU A 141 -10.81 7.86 7.74
CA GLU A 141 -10.92 9.06 6.91
C GLU A 141 -9.92 9.05 5.73
N LYS A 142 -10.13 9.92 4.72
CA LYS A 142 -9.25 10.08 3.56
C LYS A 142 -8.83 11.54 3.42
#